data_AF-A0A2E1MP56-F1
#
_entry.id   AF-A0A2E1MP56-F1
#
_cell.length_a   1.000
_cell.length_b   1.000
_cell.length_c   1.000
_cell.angle_alpha   90.00
_cell.angle_beta   90.00
_cell.angle_gamma   90.00
#
_symmetry.space_group_name_H-M   'P 1'
#
loop_
_entity.id
_entity.type
_entity.pdbx_description
1 polymer ?
#
loop_
_entity_poly.entity_id
_entity_poly.type
_entity_poly.pdbx_seq_one_letter_code
_entity_poly.pdbx_strand_id
1 'polypeptide(L)'
;MVKNYYRDGQMYEVEDDDKSILVGTKTVDLTSPTITSEHISSNNRNIRNQLLQETDWTANSDVTMSAKMKTYRKSLRDLPTHKNWPNLESADWPTKPS
;
A
#
# COMPACT_ATOMS: atom_id res chain seq x y z
N MET A 1 -10.05 17.77 7.85
CA MET A 1 -10.08 16.39 8.38
C MET A 1 -8.66 15.85 8.29
N VAL A 2 -8.23 15.00 9.20
CA VAL A 2 -6.84 14.54 9.23
C VAL A 2 -6.77 13.17 8.59
N LYS A 3 -5.81 12.94 7.67
CA LYS A 3 -5.59 11.64 7.04
C LYS A 3 -4.20 11.13 7.37
N ASN A 4 -4.13 9.87 7.76
CA ASN A 4 -2.87 9.20 8.10
C ASN A 4 -2.28 8.57 6.85
N TYR A 5 -1.02 8.89 6.55
CA TYR A 5 -0.26 8.33 5.46
C TYR A 5 0.98 7.61 5.99
N TYR A 6 1.27 6.40 5.51
CA TYR A 6 2.51 5.70 5.81
C TYR A 6 3.56 5.98 4.72
N ARG A 7 4.72 6.51 5.12
CA ARG A 7 5.90 6.70 4.26
C ARG A 7 7.16 6.29 5.03
N ASP A 8 8.09 5.60 4.39
CA ASP A 8 9.39 5.21 4.98
C ASP A 8 9.31 4.53 6.37
N GLY A 9 8.22 3.79 6.62
CA GLY A 9 7.98 3.12 7.90
C GLY A 9 7.46 4.01 9.04
N GLN A 10 7.13 5.27 8.77
CA GLN A 10 6.54 6.19 9.74
C GLN A 10 5.13 6.66 9.31
N MET A 11 4.28 6.92 10.31
CA MET A 11 2.97 7.55 10.09
C MET A 11 3.15 9.06 10.03
N TYR A 12 2.67 9.64 8.94
CA TYR A 12 2.54 11.08 8.75
C TYR A 12 1.07 11.46 8.86
N GLU A 13 0.81 12.34 9.81
CA GLU A 13 -0.49 12.96 9.99
C GLU A 13 -0.51 14.21 9.10
N VAL A 14 -1.28 14.16 8.01
CA VAL A 14 -1.35 15.28 7.06
C VAL A 14 -2.70 15.98 7.25
N GLU A 15 -2.62 17.27 7.59
CA GLU A 15 -3.78 18.16 7.62
C GLU A 15 -4.27 18.38 6.18
N ASP A 16 -5.60 18.36 6.00
CA ASP A 16 -6.30 18.47 4.72
C ASP A 16 -5.99 19.75 3.90
N ASP A 17 -5.15 20.66 4.39
CA ASP A 17 -5.06 22.05 3.92
C ASP A 17 -3.99 22.28 2.84
N ASP A 18 -3.08 21.35 2.59
CA ASP A 18 -2.21 21.37 1.40
C ASP A 18 -2.83 20.55 0.26
N LYS A 19 -3.90 21.11 -0.34
CA LYS A 19 -4.74 20.49 -1.38
C LYS A 19 -4.14 20.52 -2.79
N SER A 20 -2.81 20.56 -2.93
CA SER A 20 -2.19 20.48 -4.25
C SER A 20 -0.80 19.87 -4.20
N ILE A 21 -0.60 18.82 -4.99
CA ILE A 21 0.74 18.36 -5.38
C ILE A 21 1.01 18.81 -6.81
N LEU A 22 2.23 19.28 -7.06
CA LEU A 22 2.67 19.64 -8.41
C LEU A 22 3.04 18.36 -9.19
N VAL A 23 2.24 18.03 -10.21
CA VAL A 23 2.56 16.97 -11.17
C VAL A 23 2.80 17.63 -12.53
N GLY A 24 4.07 17.89 -12.86
CA GLY A 24 4.43 18.65 -14.06
C GLY A 24 4.07 20.15 -13.96
N THR A 25 3.56 20.76 -15.04
CA THR A 25 3.18 22.19 -15.09
C THR A 25 1.70 22.47 -14.75
N LYS A 26 0.98 21.50 -14.18
CA LYS A 26 -0.44 21.66 -13.82
C LYS A 26 -0.69 21.48 -12.33
N THR A 27 -1.49 22.37 -11.77
CA THR A 27 -2.12 22.21 -10.46
C THR A 27 -3.27 21.22 -10.59
N VAL A 28 -3.23 20.13 -9.81
CA VAL A 28 -4.27 19.08 -9.83
C VAL A 28 -5.09 19.21 -8.55
N ASP A 29 -6.40 19.43 -8.70
CA ASP A 29 -7.35 19.42 -7.59
C ASP A 29 -7.52 17.99 -7.06
N LEU A 30 -7.00 17.75 -5.85
CA LEU A 30 -7.03 16.47 -5.16
C LEU A 30 -8.44 16.01 -4.74
N THR A 31 -9.47 16.85 -4.92
CA THR A 31 -10.87 16.52 -4.61
C THR A 31 -11.61 15.78 -5.73
N SER A 32 -10.99 15.60 -6.90
CA SER A 32 -11.57 14.79 -7.97
C SER A 32 -11.48 13.29 -7.62
N PRO A 33 -12.60 12.56 -7.48
CA PRO A 33 -12.62 11.19 -6.93
C PRO A 33 -11.74 10.21 -7.71
N THR A 34 -11.57 10.42 -9.03
CA THR A 34 -10.72 9.59 -9.89
C THR A 34 -9.23 9.73 -9.54
N ILE A 35 -8.74 10.97 -9.38
CA ILE A 35 -7.34 11.27 -9.05
C ILE A 35 -6.96 10.73 -7.67
N THR A 36 -7.88 10.83 -6.70
CA THR A 36 -7.64 10.28 -5.35
C THR A 36 -7.53 8.75 -5.38
N SER A 37 -8.41 8.07 -6.12
CA SER A 37 -8.42 6.60 -6.19
C SER A 37 -7.17 6.03 -6.88
N GLU A 38 -6.67 6.69 -7.93
CA GLU A 38 -5.43 6.30 -8.60
C GLU A 38 -4.21 6.50 -7.70
N HIS A 39 -4.11 7.63 -6.99
CA HIS A 39 -3.04 7.87 -6.01
C HIS A 39 -3.07 6.87 -4.86
N ILE A 40 -4.24 6.59 -4.26
CA ILE A 40 -4.38 5.58 -3.20
C ILE A 40 -3.96 4.20 -3.72
N SER A 41 -4.40 3.83 -4.92
CA SER A 41 -4.03 2.56 -5.54
C SER A 41 -2.51 2.45 -5.77
N SER A 42 -1.87 3.57 -6.15
CA SER A 42 -0.42 3.66 -6.33
C SER A 42 0.32 3.48 -5.01
N ASN A 43 -0.13 4.17 -3.96
CA ASN A 43 0.43 4.05 -2.62
C ASN A 43 0.32 2.61 -2.09
N ASN A 44 -0.85 1.98 -2.22
CA ASN A 44 -1.05 0.59 -1.79
C ASN A 44 -0.17 -0.38 -2.58
N ARG A 45 0.04 -0.17 -3.88
CA ARG A 45 0.98 -0.97 -4.68
C ARG A 45 2.41 -0.83 -4.16
N ASN A 46 2.82 0.37 -3.74
CA ASN A 46 4.15 0.59 -3.14
C ASN A 46 4.30 -0.16 -1.80
N ILE A 47 3.33 -0.03 -0.89
CA ILE A 47 3.32 -0.75 0.39
C ILE A 47 3.37 -2.27 0.16
N ARG A 48 2.53 -2.79 -0.74
CA ARG A 48 2.55 -4.21 -1.13
C ARG A 48 3.92 -4.65 -1.62
N ASN A 49 4.57 -3.85 -2.49
CA ASN A 49 5.89 -4.17 -3.03
C ASN A 49 6.95 -4.20 -1.91
N GLN A 50 6.90 -3.26 -0.96
CA GLN A 50 7.79 -3.26 0.20
C GLN A 50 7.61 -4.52 1.06
N LEU A 51 6.37 -4.89 1.38
CA LEU A 51 6.08 -6.09 2.18
C LEU A 51 6.51 -7.40 1.46
N LEU A 52 6.41 -7.44 0.13
CA LEU A 52 6.96 -8.54 -0.67
C LEU A 52 8.49 -8.54 -0.66
N GLN A 53 9.14 -7.38 -0.73
CA GLN A 53 10.59 -7.26 -0.66
C GLN A 53 11.14 -7.73 0.69
N GLU A 54 10.52 -7.33 1.80
CA GLU A 54 10.91 -7.75 3.15
C GLU A 54 10.88 -9.27 3.37
N THR A 55 10.06 -9.98 2.59
CA THR A 55 9.90 -11.43 2.68
C THR A 55 10.54 -12.17 1.52
N ASP A 56 11.30 -11.46 0.67
CA ASP A 56 11.84 -12.05 -0.54
C ASP A 56 12.92 -13.10 -0.27
N TRP A 57 13.70 -12.90 0.80
CA TRP A 57 14.70 -13.86 1.29
C TRP A 57 14.12 -15.26 1.55
N THR A 58 12.80 -15.37 1.84
CA THR A 58 12.13 -16.66 2.07
C THR A 58 12.00 -17.51 0.81
N ALA A 59 12.31 -16.97 -0.37
CA ALA A 59 12.29 -17.65 -1.66
C ALA A 59 13.68 -18.14 -2.13
N ASN A 60 14.73 -17.96 -1.31
CA ASN A 60 16.07 -18.43 -1.63
C ASN A 60 16.18 -19.96 -1.54
N SER A 61 17.15 -20.56 -2.24
CA SER A 61 17.39 -22.01 -2.25
C SER A 61 17.68 -22.59 -0.86
N ASP A 62 18.26 -21.77 0.02
CA ASP A 62 18.73 -22.19 1.33
C ASP A 62 17.60 -22.28 2.37
N VAL A 63 16.42 -21.76 2.05
CA VAL A 63 15.27 -21.72 2.95
C VAL A 63 14.04 -22.33 2.29
N THR A 64 13.32 -23.16 3.03
CA THR A 64 12.02 -23.65 2.58
C THR A 64 10.93 -22.69 3.04
N MET A 65 10.30 -22.00 2.10
CA MET A 65 9.20 -21.08 2.40
C MET A 65 8.03 -21.81 3.08
N SER A 66 7.64 -21.34 4.26
CA SER A 66 6.52 -21.91 5.02
C SER A 66 5.19 -21.73 4.29
N ALA A 67 4.22 -22.61 4.54
CA ALA A 67 2.88 -22.48 3.97
C ALA A 67 2.22 -21.14 4.32
N LYS A 68 2.39 -20.68 5.57
CA LYS A 68 1.89 -19.37 6.02
C LYS A 68 2.52 -18.21 5.24
N MET A 69 3.83 -18.27 4.97
CA MET A 69 4.52 -17.25 4.17
C MET A 69 4.06 -17.25 2.70
N LYS A 70 3.82 -18.43 2.11
CA LYS A 70 3.20 -18.54 0.78
C LYS A 70 1.82 -17.87 0.74
N THR A 71 0.97 -18.15 1.73
CA THR A 71 -0.36 -17.53 1.85
C THR A 71 -0.28 -16.02 2.04
N TYR A 72 0.61 -15.53 2.90
CA TYR A 72 0.86 -14.11 3.12
C TYR A 72 1.26 -13.39 1.82
N ARG A 73 2.31 -13.89 1.13
CA ARG A 73 2.80 -13.30 -0.13
C ARG A 73 1.76 -13.39 -1.25
N LYS A 74 0.92 -14.44 -1.26
CA LYS A 74 -0.21 -14.53 -2.21
C LYS A 74 -1.27 -13.46 -1.93
N SER A 75 -1.71 -13.34 -0.67
CA SER A 75 -2.72 -12.38 -0.25
C SER A 75 -2.31 -10.93 -0.57
N LEU A 76 -1.03 -10.59 -0.37
CA LEU A 76 -0.49 -9.30 -0.80
C LEU A 76 -0.64 -9.04 -2.30
N ARG A 77 -0.32 -10.04 -3.15
CA ARG A 77 -0.45 -9.91 -4.61
C ARG A 77 -1.91 -9.79 -5.07
N ASP A 78 -2.82 -10.41 -4.33
CA ASP A 78 -4.26 -10.42 -4.62
C ASP A 78 -4.97 -9.15 -4.10
N LEU A 79 -4.32 -8.25 -3.34
CA LEU A 79 -4.93 -7.01 -2.84
C LEU A 79 -5.64 -6.15 -3.90
N PRO A 80 -5.15 -6.00 -5.15
CA PRO A 80 -5.85 -5.24 -6.19
C PRO A 80 -7.21 -5.80 -6.61
N THR A 81 -7.51 -7.06 -6.28
CA THR A 81 -8.82 -7.69 -6.52
C THR A 81 -9.67 -7.73 -5.25
N HIS A 82 -9.20 -7.17 -4.13
CA HIS A 82 -9.94 -7.10 -2.88
C HIS A 82 -11.16 -6.18 -3.01
N LYS A 83 -12.27 -6.54 -2.37
CA LYS A 83 -13.55 -5.78 -2.44
C LYS A 83 -13.43 -4.31 -2.04
N ASN A 84 -12.50 -4.00 -1.12
CA ASN A 84 -12.28 -2.65 -0.61
C ASN A 84 -11.24 -1.88 -1.43
N TRP A 85 -10.68 -2.46 -2.48
CA TRP A 85 -9.67 -1.78 -3.28
C TRP A 85 -10.24 -0.54 -3.99
N PRO A 86 -9.53 0.61 -4.01
CA PRO A 86 -8.22 0.88 -3.39
C PRO A 86 -8.31 1.39 -1.93
N ASN A 87 -9.50 1.58 -1.37
CA ASN A 87 -9.72 2.09 -0.02
C ASN A 87 -9.60 0.99 1.05
N LEU A 88 -8.42 0.41 1.17
CA LEU A 88 -8.12 -0.65 2.15
C LEU A 88 -8.04 -0.10 3.58
N GLU A 89 -8.62 -0.83 4.53
CA GLU A 89 -8.42 -0.61 5.96
C GLU A 89 -7.23 -1.43 6.48
N SER A 90 -6.75 -1.14 7.69
CA SER A 90 -5.65 -1.89 8.30
C SER A 90 -5.92 -3.39 8.40
N ALA A 91 -7.19 -3.78 8.59
CA ALA A 91 -7.61 -5.18 8.67
C ALA A 91 -7.62 -5.92 7.31
N ASP A 92 -7.60 -5.19 6.19
CA ASP A 92 -7.56 -5.79 4.85
C ASP A 92 -6.15 -6.27 4.47
N TRP A 93 -5.12 -5.80 5.19
CA TRP A 93 -3.75 -6.23 4.98
C TRP A 93 -3.49 -7.58 5.66
N PRO A 94 -2.87 -8.55 4.96
CA PRO A 94 -2.55 -9.82 5.58
C PRO A 94 -1.50 -9.63 6.70
N THR A 95 -1.61 -10.39 7.78
CA THR A 95 -0.62 -10.35 8.87
C THR A 95 0.62 -11.17 8.51
N LYS A 96 1.80 -10.57 8.68
CA LYS A 96 3.08 -11.25 8.47
C LYS A 96 3.20 -12.46 9.42
N PRO A 97 3.53 -13.66 8.92
CA PRO A 97 3.73 -14.82 9.79
C PRO A 97 5.03 -14.69 10.58
N SER A 98 5.03 -15.27 11.78
CA SER A 98 6.19 -15.41 12.67
C SER A 98 7.27 -16.33 12.08
#